data_AF-A0A1G8ZB88-F1
#
_entry.id   AF-A0A1G8ZB88-F1
#
_cell.length_a   1.000
_cell.length_b   1.000
_cell.length_c   1.000
_cell.angle_alpha   90.00
_cell.angle_beta   90.00
_cell.angle_gamma   90.00
#
_symmetry.space_group_name_H-M   'P 1'
#
loop_
_entity.id
_entity.type
_entity.pdbx_description
1 polymer ?
#
loop_
_entity_poly.entity_id
_entity_poly.type
_entity_poly.pdbx_seq_one_letter_code
_entity_poly.pdbx_strand_id
1 'polypeptide(L)'
;MESVHDPYAFAIDDAVAVALLADFQVRKAIARGDFDDLPGSGEPIDLPDHHDPEWWVRSLIEREHIALLPPSIQLRKDDAELDARLDQLADEKAVRREIDDFNALVIRARYEPPAGPPLITMPRDPDATVAGWADRRAARGRKPREAAGTDVRRSRRLFRRR
;
A
#
# COMPACT_ATOMS: atom_id res chain seq x y z
N MET A 1 49.24 -2.56 -12.73
CA MET A 1 48.41 -1.45 -12.22
C MET A 1 48.04 -1.84 -10.80
N GLU A 2 48.85 -1.36 -9.86
CA GLU A 2 48.90 -1.82 -8.47
C GLU A 2 47.72 -1.22 -7.70
N SER A 3 46.93 -2.08 -7.04
CA SER A 3 45.81 -1.64 -6.20
C SER A 3 46.37 -0.94 -4.98
N VAL A 4 46.09 0.36 -4.85
CA VAL A 4 46.43 1.15 -3.66
C VAL A 4 45.54 0.64 -2.52
N HIS A 5 46.08 -0.28 -1.71
CA HIS A 5 45.49 -0.62 -0.43
C HIS A 5 45.65 0.60 0.47
N ASP A 6 44.55 1.26 0.82
CA ASP A 6 44.54 2.28 1.87
C ASP A 6 44.46 1.54 3.23
N PRO A 7 45.55 1.47 4.01
CA PRO A 7 45.56 0.77 5.28
C PRO A 7 44.81 1.51 6.40
N TYR A 8 44.24 2.70 6.12
CA TYR A 8 43.52 3.53 7.09
C TYR A 8 42.01 3.63 6.85
N ALA A 9 41.46 2.90 5.89
CA ALA A 9 40.00 2.80 5.71
C ALA A 9 39.38 1.99 6.87
N PHE A 10 39.00 2.67 7.94
CA PHE A 10 38.24 2.06 9.03
C PHE A 10 36.85 1.68 8.50
N ALA A 11 36.57 0.39 8.35
CA ALA A 11 35.24 -0.10 8.06
C ALA A 11 34.34 0.22 9.26
N ILE A 12 33.63 1.34 9.22
CA ILE A 12 32.55 1.59 10.17
C ILE A 12 31.48 0.55 9.84
N ASP A 13 31.14 -0.30 10.81
CA ASP A 13 30.00 -1.20 10.72
C ASP A 13 28.75 -0.39 10.34
N ASP A 14 28.01 -0.81 9.30
CA ASP A 14 26.80 -0.14 8.83
C ASP A 14 25.82 0.15 9.98
N ALA A 15 25.73 -0.75 10.98
CA ALA A 15 24.91 -0.55 12.17
C ALA A 15 25.40 0.64 13.02
N VAL A 16 26.72 0.81 13.16
CA VAL A 16 27.32 1.94 13.88
C VAL A 16 27.11 3.24 13.11
N ALA A 17 27.23 3.21 11.78
CA ALA A 17 26.96 4.37 10.94
C ALA A 17 25.49 4.84 11.07
N VAL A 18 24.54 3.89 11.03
CA VAL A 18 23.11 4.17 11.24
C VAL A 18 22.85 4.75 12.63
N ALA A 19 23.45 4.18 13.68
CA ALA A 19 23.28 4.68 15.04
C ALA A 19 23.81 6.10 15.21
N LEU A 20 24.99 6.40 14.68
CA LEU A 20 25.59 7.75 14.72
C LEU A 20 24.76 8.76 13.94
N LEU A 21 24.23 8.37 12.77
CA LEU A 21 23.34 9.23 11.99
C LEU A 21 22.05 9.52 12.76
N ALA A 22 21.44 8.50 13.37
CA ALA A 22 20.23 8.65 14.16
C ALA A 22 20.46 9.60 15.35
N ASP A 23 21.53 9.41 16.12
CA ASP A 23 21.90 10.28 17.24
C ASP A 23 22.12 11.73 16.78
N PHE A 24 22.80 11.95 15.66
CA PHE A 24 22.98 13.28 15.08
C PHE A 24 21.63 13.95 14.74
N GLN A 25 20.69 13.23 14.12
CA GLN A 25 19.37 13.76 13.78
C GLN A 25 18.55 14.09 15.03
N VAL A 26 18.57 13.22 16.04
CA VAL A 26 17.87 13.44 17.32
C VAL A 26 18.39 14.70 18.00
N ARG A 27 19.71 14.88 18.12
CA ARG A 27 20.31 16.10 18.71
C ARG A 27 19.92 17.36 17.96
N LYS A 28 19.90 17.30 16.62
CA LYS A 28 19.48 18.43 15.78
C LYS A 28 18.00 18.77 15.96
N ALA A 29 17.13 17.78 16.16
CA ALA A 29 15.71 17.99 16.46
C ALA A 29 15.51 18.59 17.86
N ILE A 30 16.22 18.08 18.87
CA ILE A 30 16.23 18.66 20.24
C ILE A 30 16.67 20.13 20.20
N ALA A 31 17.77 20.45 19.49
CA ALA A 31 18.28 21.82 19.41
C ALA A 31 17.32 22.81 18.70
N ARG A 32 16.36 22.30 17.92
CA ARG A 32 15.33 23.11 17.25
C ARG A 32 14.06 23.26 18.09
N GLY A 33 13.95 22.54 19.20
CA GLY A 33 12.72 22.48 19.99
C GLY A 33 11.62 21.63 19.35
N ASP A 34 11.95 20.73 18.40
CA ASP A 34 10.96 19.86 17.75
C ASP A 34 10.24 18.91 18.75
N PHE A 35 10.80 18.74 19.95
CA PHE A 35 10.23 17.94 21.04
C PHE A 35 9.62 18.79 22.17
N ASP A 36 9.60 20.12 22.03
CA ASP A 36 8.97 21.02 23.00
C ASP A 36 7.44 21.05 22.76
N ASP A 37 6.66 21.19 23.84
CA ASP A 37 5.18 21.31 23.81
C ASP A 37 4.44 20.21 23.00
N LEU A 38 4.98 18.99 23.01
CA LEU A 38 4.32 17.86 22.34
C LEU A 38 2.93 17.60 22.93
N PRO A 39 1.96 17.16 22.11
CA PRO A 39 0.67 16.68 22.61
C PRO A 39 0.87 15.60 23.68
N GLY A 40 0.30 15.79 24.87
CA GLY A 40 0.48 14.91 26.03
C GLY A 40 1.75 15.17 26.86
N SER A 41 2.50 16.24 26.58
CA SER A 41 3.65 16.63 27.41
C SER A 41 3.22 16.97 28.84
N GLY A 42 3.89 16.35 29.82
CA GLY A 42 3.58 16.51 31.24
C GLY A 42 2.39 15.69 31.75
N GLU A 43 1.64 15.02 30.87
CA GLU A 43 0.59 14.10 31.27
C GLU A 43 1.17 12.72 31.61
N PRO A 44 0.53 11.95 32.52
CA PRO A 44 0.95 10.58 32.80
C PRO A 44 0.86 9.69 31.55
N ILE A 45 1.92 8.92 31.27
CA ILE A 45 1.91 7.91 30.21
C ILE A 45 1.15 6.68 30.73
N ASP A 46 0.19 6.19 29.94
CA ASP A 46 -0.51 4.94 30.21
C ASP A 46 0.43 3.75 29.91
N LEU A 47 1.18 3.33 30.93
CA LEU A 47 2.13 2.23 30.87
C LEU A 47 1.47 0.93 31.35
N PRO A 48 1.76 -0.23 30.73
CA PRO A 48 1.27 -1.51 31.21
C PRO A 48 1.84 -1.86 32.61
N ASP A 49 1.05 -2.57 33.41
CA ASP A 49 1.42 -3.01 34.77
C ASP A 49 2.64 -3.98 34.81
N HIS A 50 3.02 -4.53 33.66
CA HIS A 50 4.14 -5.45 33.51
C HIS A 50 5.12 -4.93 32.45
N HIS A 51 6.38 -5.33 32.58
CA HIS A 51 7.42 -4.92 31.63
C HIS A 51 7.18 -5.56 30.26
N ASP A 52 6.77 -4.74 29.29
CA ASP A 52 6.68 -5.10 27.87
C ASP A 52 7.55 -4.13 27.05
N PRO A 53 8.67 -4.57 26.44
CA PRO A 53 9.48 -3.72 25.57
C PRO A 53 8.71 -3.15 24.37
N GLU A 54 7.66 -3.83 23.92
CA GLU A 54 6.85 -3.48 22.76
C GLU A 54 5.59 -2.66 23.13
N TRP A 55 5.48 -2.20 24.38
CA TRP A 55 4.30 -1.46 24.87
C TRP A 55 3.93 -0.29 23.96
N TRP A 56 4.94 0.48 23.53
CA TRP A 56 4.76 1.67 22.71
C TRP A 56 4.27 1.33 21.30
N VAL A 57 4.64 0.16 20.76
CA VAL A 57 4.17 -0.33 19.45
C VAL A 57 2.69 -0.67 19.54
N ARG A 58 2.26 -1.36 20.61
CA ARG A 58 0.85 -1.69 20.82
C ARG A 58 0.01 -0.43 21.01
N SER A 59 0.46 0.51 21.84
CA SER A 59 -0.22 1.80 22.03
C SER A 59 -0.30 2.60 20.73
N LEU A 60 0.71 2.52 19.86
CA LEU A 60 0.68 3.13 18.53
C LEU A 60 -0.34 2.45 17.61
N ILE A 61 -0.35 1.11 17.58
CA ILE A 61 -1.32 0.32 16.80
C ILE A 61 -2.75 0.68 17.19
N GLU A 62 -3.02 0.75 18.49
CA GLU A 62 -4.34 1.09 19.03
C GLU A 62 -4.74 2.53 18.71
N ARG A 63 -3.85 3.50 18.99
CA ARG A 63 -4.10 4.93 18.74
C ARG A 63 -4.36 5.22 17.27
N GLU A 64 -3.52 4.68 16.39
CA GLU A 64 -3.58 4.93 14.95
C GLU A 64 -4.52 3.94 14.22
N HIS A 65 -5.22 3.07 14.95
CA HIS A 65 -6.12 2.04 14.41
C HIS A 65 -5.46 1.20 13.30
N ILE A 66 -4.20 0.82 13.51
CA ILE A 66 -3.41 0.07 12.54
C ILE A 66 -3.91 -1.38 12.51
N ALA A 67 -4.60 -1.76 11.43
CA ALA A 67 -5.01 -3.13 11.24
C ALA A 67 -3.84 -3.99 10.75
N LEU A 68 -3.21 -4.76 11.65
CA LEU A 68 -2.36 -5.88 11.25
C LEU A 68 -3.24 -7.09 10.93
N LEU A 69 -3.59 -7.24 9.65
CA LEU A 69 -4.36 -8.39 9.19
C LEU A 69 -3.44 -9.59 8.95
N PRO A 70 -3.84 -10.80 9.39
CA PRO A 70 -3.19 -12.01 8.94
C PRO A 70 -3.19 -12.08 7.39
N PRO A 71 -2.17 -12.67 6.76
CA PRO A 71 -2.07 -12.75 5.30
C PRO A 71 -3.35 -13.27 4.63
N SER A 72 -4.04 -14.23 5.27
CA SER A 72 -5.29 -14.79 4.75
C SER A 72 -6.46 -13.81 4.72
N ILE A 73 -6.52 -12.82 5.62
CA ILE A 73 -7.56 -11.79 5.62
C ILE A 73 -7.16 -10.65 4.69
N GLN A 74 -5.88 -10.25 4.70
CA GLN A 74 -5.36 -9.24 3.79
C GLN A 74 -5.60 -9.63 2.33
N LEU A 75 -5.24 -10.85 1.93
CA LEU A 75 -5.41 -11.33 0.56
C LEU A 75 -6.88 -11.43 0.13
N ARG A 76 -7.82 -11.68 1.05
CA ARG A 76 -9.26 -11.65 0.74
C ARG A 76 -9.73 -10.23 0.44
N LYS A 77 -9.28 -9.26 1.23
CA LYS A 77 -9.58 -7.86 1.01
C LYS A 77 -8.98 -7.39 -0.32
N ASP A 78 -7.71 -7.71 -0.54
CA ASP A 78 -6.99 -7.34 -1.76
C ASP A 78 -7.64 -7.92 -3.01
N ASP A 79 -8.10 -9.19 -2.96
CA ASP A 79 -8.84 -9.83 -4.04
C ASP A 79 -10.18 -9.14 -4.32
N ALA A 80 -10.94 -8.80 -3.28
CA ALA A 80 -12.22 -8.10 -3.41
C ALA A 80 -12.06 -6.70 -4.03
N GLU A 81 -10.95 -6.02 -3.76
CA GLU A 81 -10.64 -4.68 -4.28
C GLU A 81 -9.87 -4.71 -5.61
N LEU A 82 -9.37 -5.87 -6.05
CA LEU A 82 -8.46 -5.98 -7.19
C LEU A 82 -9.09 -5.44 -8.47
N ASP A 83 -10.33 -5.80 -8.79
CA ASP A 83 -10.98 -5.33 -10.02
C ASP A 83 -11.11 -3.80 -10.09
N ALA A 84 -11.38 -3.16 -8.94
CA ALA A 84 -11.45 -1.70 -8.84
C ALA A 84 -10.07 -1.04 -9.03
N ARG A 85 -9.00 -1.67 -8.51
CA ARG A 85 -7.62 -1.22 -8.74
C ARG A 85 -7.22 -1.36 -10.20
N LEU A 86 -7.49 -2.51 -10.83
CA LEU A 86 -7.19 -2.74 -12.25
C LEU A 86 -7.92 -1.74 -13.15
N ASP A 87 -9.13 -1.34 -12.77
CA ASP A 87 -9.93 -0.36 -13.51
C ASP A 87 -9.32 1.05 -13.54
N GLN A 88 -8.42 1.37 -12.60
CA GLN A 88 -7.67 2.64 -12.56
C GLN A 88 -6.43 2.64 -13.47
N LEU A 89 -5.99 1.47 -13.93
CA LEU A 89 -4.78 1.33 -14.74
C LEU A 89 -5.05 1.73 -16.21
N ALA A 90 -4.00 2.27 -16.84
CA ALA A 90 -4.09 2.87 -18.17
C ALA A 90 -4.03 1.84 -19.31
N ASP A 91 -3.18 0.82 -19.16
CA ASP A 91 -2.87 -0.16 -20.21
C ASP A 91 -2.87 -1.61 -19.68
N GLU A 92 -2.93 -2.55 -20.63
CA GLU A 92 -2.96 -3.98 -20.33
C GLU A 92 -1.67 -4.48 -19.66
N LYS A 93 -0.52 -3.88 -19.98
CA LYS A 93 0.77 -4.30 -19.41
C LYS A 93 0.82 -4.03 -17.90
N ALA A 94 0.33 -2.86 -17.48
CA ALA A 94 0.19 -2.52 -16.07
C ALA A 94 -0.81 -3.45 -15.36
N VAL A 95 -1.93 -3.78 -16.01
CA VAL A 95 -2.93 -4.72 -15.49
C VAL A 95 -2.33 -6.11 -15.28
N ARG A 96 -1.63 -6.65 -16.29
CA ARG A 96 -0.96 -7.96 -16.18
C ARG A 96 0.05 -7.98 -15.04
N ARG A 97 0.87 -6.93 -14.92
CA ARG A 97 1.84 -6.80 -13.83
C ARG A 97 1.17 -6.79 -12.46
N GLU A 98 0.11 -6.02 -12.27
CA GLU A 98 -0.62 -5.98 -10.98
C GLU A 98 -1.22 -7.35 -10.63
N ILE A 99 -1.74 -8.08 -11.62
CA ILE A 99 -2.24 -9.45 -11.43
C ILE A 99 -1.10 -10.40 -11.04
N ASP A 100 0.05 -10.32 -11.71
CA ASP A 100 1.22 -11.15 -11.41
C ASP A 100 1.76 -10.88 -10.00
N ASP A 101 1.85 -9.61 -9.61
CA ASP A 101 2.27 -9.19 -8.28
C ASP A 101 1.29 -9.72 -7.20
N PHE A 102 -0.03 -9.61 -7.43
CA PHE A 102 -1.04 -10.20 -6.56
C PHE A 102 -0.92 -11.73 -6.48
N ASN A 103 -0.75 -12.41 -7.62
CA ASN A 103 -0.59 -13.85 -7.67
C ASN A 103 0.67 -14.32 -6.94
N ALA A 104 1.78 -13.58 -7.06
CA ALA A 104 3.01 -13.86 -6.34
C ALA A 104 2.80 -13.78 -4.82
N LEU A 105 2.03 -12.79 -4.33
CA LEU A 105 1.67 -12.69 -2.92
C LEU A 105 0.79 -13.87 -2.46
N VAL A 106 -0.21 -14.27 -3.25
CA VAL A 106 -1.04 -15.44 -2.94
C VAL A 106 -0.22 -16.72 -2.89
N ILE A 107 0.68 -16.93 -3.85
CA ILE A 107 1.55 -18.11 -3.89
C ILE A 107 2.51 -18.10 -2.70
N ARG A 108 3.16 -16.98 -2.41
CA ARG A 108 4.05 -16.84 -1.25
C ARG A 108 3.34 -17.21 0.05
N ALA A 109 2.14 -16.67 0.29
CA ALA A 109 1.37 -16.93 1.50
C ALA A 109 0.94 -18.40 1.65
N ARG A 110 0.91 -19.18 0.56
CA ARG A 110 0.63 -20.64 0.61
C ARG A 110 1.82 -21.46 1.07
N TYR A 111 3.04 -20.97 0.83
CA TYR A 111 4.28 -21.64 1.21
C TYR A 111 4.80 -21.18 2.58
N GLU A 112 4.18 -20.17 3.18
CA GLU A 112 4.47 -19.75 4.55
C GLU A 112 3.63 -20.56 5.54
N PRO A 113 4.15 -20.84 6.76
CA PRO A 113 3.36 -21.44 7.82
C PRO A 113 2.08 -20.63 8.06
N PRO A 114 0.91 -21.27 8.13
CA PRO A 114 -0.36 -20.56 8.21
C PRO A 114 -0.44 -19.74 9.49
N ALA A 115 -0.36 -18.41 9.35
CA ALA A 115 -0.64 -17.46 10.41
C ALA A 115 -2.13 -17.11 10.37
N GLY A 116 -2.92 -17.70 11.26
CA GLY A 116 -4.34 -17.37 11.45
C GLY A 116 -5.32 -18.21 10.62
N PRO A 117 -6.48 -17.65 10.23
CA PRO A 117 -7.53 -18.37 9.48
C PRO A 117 -7.01 -18.96 8.17
N PRO A 118 -7.64 -20.02 7.63
CA PRO A 118 -7.18 -20.67 6.41
C PRO A 118 -7.15 -19.71 5.22
N LEU A 119 -6.08 -19.79 4.42
CA LEU A 119 -5.97 -19.06 3.17
C LEU A 119 -6.88 -19.70 2.12
N ILE A 120 -7.95 -19.00 1.76
CA ILE A 120 -8.93 -19.45 0.75
C ILE A 120 -8.74 -18.75 -0.61
N THR A 121 -8.07 -17.59 -0.62
CA THR A 121 -7.84 -16.80 -1.85
C THR A 121 -6.95 -17.57 -2.81
N MET A 122 -7.42 -17.76 -4.05
CA MET A 122 -6.70 -18.43 -5.12
C MET A 122 -6.00 -17.41 -6.03
N PRO A 123 -4.87 -17.76 -6.67
CA PRO A 123 -4.32 -16.96 -7.75
C PRO A 123 -5.36 -16.78 -8.86
N ARG A 124 -5.43 -15.59 -9.45
CA ARG A 124 -6.31 -15.31 -10.60
C ARG A 124 -5.65 -15.73 -11.89
N ASP A 125 -6.43 -16.20 -12.84
CA ASP A 125 -5.97 -16.40 -14.22
C ASP A 125 -5.73 -15.02 -14.87
N PRO A 126 -4.48 -14.70 -15.28
CA PRO A 126 -4.16 -13.41 -15.89
C PRO A 126 -4.96 -13.13 -17.16
N ASP A 127 -5.14 -14.12 -18.03
CA ASP A 127 -5.78 -13.91 -19.33
C ASP A 127 -7.29 -13.68 -19.15
N ALA A 128 -7.95 -14.48 -18.31
CA ALA A 128 -9.36 -14.28 -17.98
C ALA A 128 -9.61 -12.94 -17.28
N THR A 129 -8.71 -12.53 -16.38
CA THR A 129 -8.83 -11.27 -15.64
C THR A 129 -8.64 -10.06 -16.54
N VAL A 130 -7.67 -10.10 -17.45
CA VAL A 130 -7.45 -9.07 -18.47
C VAL A 130 -8.64 -8.95 -19.40
N ALA A 131 -9.21 -10.07 -19.86
CA ALA A 131 -10.42 -10.06 -20.69
C ALA A 131 -11.59 -9.37 -19.95
N GLY A 132 -11.82 -9.73 -18.68
CA GLY A 132 -12.84 -9.08 -17.85
C GLY A 132 -12.60 -7.58 -17.66
N TRP A 133 -11.35 -7.15 -17.46
CA TRP A 133 -10.98 -5.73 -17.40
C TRP A 133 -11.27 -5.00 -18.72
N ALA A 134 -10.91 -5.59 -19.86
CA ALA A 134 -11.14 -5.01 -21.18
C ALA A 134 -12.65 -4.82 -21.44
N ASP A 135 -13.48 -5.80 -21.07
CA ASP A 135 -14.94 -5.72 -21.16
C ASP A 135 -15.51 -4.59 -20.30
N ARG A 136 -15.06 -4.48 -19.04
CA ARG A 136 -15.48 -3.37 -18.14
C ARG A 136 -15.09 -2.01 -18.72
N ARG A 137 -13.89 -1.89 -19.28
CA ARG A 137 -13.41 -0.65 -19.91
C ARG A 137 -14.23 -0.29 -21.15
N ALA A 138 -14.55 -1.26 -22.01
CA ALA A 138 -15.39 -1.06 -23.18
C ALA A 138 -16.82 -0.64 -22.79
N ALA A 139 -17.40 -1.24 -21.74
CA ALA A 139 -18.69 -0.86 -21.21
C ALA A 139 -18.70 0.59 -20.66
N ARG A 140 -17.63 1.01 -19.98
CA ARG A 140 -17.43 2.40 -19.54
C ARG A 140 -17.33 3.38 -20.71
N GLY A 141 -16.66 3.03 -21.80
CA GLY A 141 -16.56 3.88 -23.00
C GLY A 141 -17.88 4.02 -23.77
N ARG A 142 -18.76 3.00 -23.70
CA ARG A 142 -20.07 3.00 -24.37
C ARG A 142 -21.08 3.94 -23.71
N LYS A 143 -21.13 3.99 -22.36
CA LYS A 143 -22.07 4.82 -21.59
C LYS A 143 -22.02 6.33 -21.95
N PRO A 144 -20.85 6.99 -22.06
CA PRO A 144 -20.74 8.39 -22.49
C PRO A 144 -21.27 8.63 -23.91
N ARG A 145 -21.01 7.68 -24.83
CA ARG A 145 -21.38 7.83 -26.24
C ARG A 145 -22.89 7.72 -26.46
N GLU A 146 -23.56 6.88 -25.69
CA GLU A 146 -25.02 6.73 -25.72
C GLU A 146 -25.74 7.92 -25.06
N ALA A 147 -25.22 8.43 -23.93
CA ALA A 147 -25.71 9.65 -23.30
C ALA A 147 -25.59 10.87 -24.22
N ALA A 148 -24.45 11.07 -24.90
CA ALA A 148 -24.27 12.14 -25.87
C ALA A 148 -25.21 12.00 -27.09
N GLY A 149 -25.47 10.78 -27.55
CA GLY A 149 -26.38 10.53 -28.68
C GLY A 149 -27.85 10.82 -28.38
N THR A 150 -28.28 10.62 -27.14
CA THR A 150 -29.67 10.90 -26.70
C THR A 150 -29.92 12.38 -26.50
N ASP A 151 -28.95 13.13 -25.98
CA ASP A 151 -29.05 14.59 -25.78
C ASP A 151 -29.15 15.34 -27.12
N VAL A 152 -28.30 15.00 -28.09
CA VAL A 152 -28.33 15.58 -29.45
C VAL A 152 -29.68 15.31 -30.15
N ARG A 153 -30.31 14.15 -29.91
CA ARG A 153 -31.63 13.82 -30.48
C ARG A 153 -32.78 14.59 -29.81
N ARG A 154 -32.70 14.87 -28.50
CA ARG A 154 -33.71 15.69 -27.80
C ARG A 154 -33.64 17.15 -28.25
N SER A 155 -32.44 17.72 -28.31
CA SER A 155 -32.23 19.09 -28.79
C SER A 155 -32.81 19.28 -30.20
N ARG A 156 -32.49 18.39 -31.15
CA ARG A 156 -33.00 18.48 -32.54
C ARG A 156 -34.52 18.35 -32.67
N ARG A 157 -35.21 17.66 -31.75
CA ARG A 157 -36.68 17.54 -31.77
C ARG A 157 -37.38 18.80 -31.25
N LEU A 158 -36.76 19.52 -30.32
CA LEU A 158 -37.28 20.77 -29.76
C LEU A 158 -37.18 21.93 -30.78
N PHE A 159 -36.12 21.96 -31.60
CA PHE A 159 -35.94 22.98 -32.64
C PHE A 159 -36.80 22.78 -33.90
N ARG A 160 -37.46 21.64 -34.08
CA ARG A 160 -38.26 21.33 -35.29
C ARG A 160 -39.76 21.61 -35.16
N ARG A 161 -40.20 22.16 -34.03
CA ARG A 161 -41.61 22.34 -33.67
C ARG A 161 -42.06 23.81 -33.60
N ARG A 162 -41.31 24.71 -34.22
CA ARG A 162 -41.53 26.16 -34.21
C ARG A 162 -41.78 26.69 -35.61
#